data_AF-A0A6A4KSX2-F1
#
_entry.id   AF-A0A6A4KSX2-F1
#
_cell.length_a   1.000
_cell.length_b   1.000
_cell.length_c   1.000
_cell.angle_alpha   90.00
_cell.angle_beta   90.00
_cell.angle_gamma   90.00
#
_symmetry.space_group_name_H-M   'P 1'
#
loop_
_entity.id
_entity.type
_entity.pdbx_description
1 polymer ?
#
loop_
_entity_poly.entity_id
_entity_poly.type
_entity_poly.pdbx_seq_one_letter_code
_entity_poly.pdbx_strand_id
1 'polypeptide(L)'
;MDALFEAQFSPLSDSGRLLSKCGKCLRYMKFISTQPSRLFCSTCEEVYYVPQKGAIKLYKELTCPLDNFELLIFSFPGPEGKTFPFCPYCYNSPPFEGIGSLFGASKAGGSVQLGKGAGMPCFLCPHPTCQHSLIAQGVCACPECNGTLVLDPVSAPKWRLFCNMCNCLVFLPEGAHRITTTEERCVECDSTIIEVDFNKKTTPLKDGTTLYSGCILCDELLHSLVEMKYGKSFSKRIGGRGRMRGKGRGGRGRGGRKPEDPKMSFRGF
;
A
#
# COMPACT_ATOMS: atom_id res chain seq x y z
N MET A 1 -34.08 28.93 20.47
CA MET A 1 -33.61 27.66 21.06
C MET A 1 -33.33 26.72 19.92
N ASP A 2 -32.07 26.34 19.80
CA ASP A 2 -31.43 25.85 18.58
C ASP A 2 -31.80 24.42 18.20
N ALA A 3 -32.69 24.26 17.22
CA ALA A 3 -32.91 22.99 16.50
C ALA A 3 -31.78 22.65 15.50
N LEU A 4 -30.67 23.38 15.55
CA LEU A 4 -29.49 23.21 14.68
C LEU A 4 -28.29 22.58 15.40
N PHE A 5 -28.42 22.25 16.69
CA PHE A 5 -27.38 21.57 17.49
C PHE A 5 -27.63 20.07 17.72
N GLU A 6 -28.69 19.51 17.14
CA GLU A 6 -28.96 18.06 17.10
C GLU A 6 -28.49 17.41 15.78
N ALA A 7 -27.50 17.98 15.11
CA ALA A 7 -26.65 17.18 14.23
C ALA A 7 -25.80 16.28 15.14
N GLN A 8 -26.44 15.23 15.66
CA GLN A 8 -25.90 14.25 16.58
C GLN A 8 -24.56 13.76 16.04
N PHE A 9 -23.48 14.09 16.76
CA PHE A 9 -22.26 13.31 16.70
C PHE A 9 -22.64 11.90 17.13
N SER A 10 -23.00 11.04 16.17
CA SER A 10 -23.09 9.61 16.44
C SER A 10 -21.75 9.22 17.07
N PRO A 11 -21.74 8.70 18.30
CA PRO A 11 -20.49 8.42 18.97
C PRO A 11 -19.69 7.44 18.10
N LEU A 12 -18.37 7.60 18.08
CA LEU A 12 -17.45 6.74 17.32
C LEU A 12 -17.72 5.24 17.58
N SER A 13 -18.24 4.92 18.76
CA SER A 13 -18.68 3.59 19.17
C SER A 13 -19.84 3.05 18.34
N ASP A 14 -20.74 3.88 17.79
CA ASP A 14 -21.95 3.44 17.08
C ASP A 14 -21.79 3.47 15.55
N SER A 15 -20.69 4.05 15.06
CA SER A 15 -20.37 4.10 13.64
C SER A 15 -19.50 2.93 13.19
N GLY A 16 -19.77 2.45 11.98
CA GLY A 16 -18.92 1.46 11.28
C GLY A 16 -19.40 0.01 11.40
N ARG A 17 -18.81 -0.84 10.56
CA ARG A 17 -19.16 -2.27 10.47
C ARG A 17 -18.13 -3.13 11.19
N LEU A 18 -18.53 -4.22 11.84
CA LEU A 18 -17.56 -5.19 12.37
C LEU A 18 -16.72 -5.77 11.22
N LEU A 19 -15.40 -5.85 11.39
CA LEU A 19 -14.50 -6.28 10.32
C LEU A 19 -13.42 -7.29 10.73
N SER A 20 -12.72 -7.06 11.84
CA SER A 20 -11.58 -7.89 12.28
C SER A 20 -11.49 -7.88 13.81
N LYS A 21 -10.91 -8.92 14.42
CA LYS A 21 -10.71 -9.01 15.86
C LYS A 21 -9.46 -8.26 16.33
N CYS A 22 -9.60 -7.59 17.46
CA CYS A 22 -8.49 -6.98 18.18
C CYS A 22 -7.62 -8.07 18.79
N GLY A 23 -6.30 -8.00 18.62
CA GLY A 23 -5.37 -8.97 19.19
C GLY A 23 -5.27 -8.92 20.72
N LYS A 24 -5.61 -7.76 21.33
CA LYS A 24 -5.56 -7.57 22.79
C LYS A 24 -6.72 -8.21 23.54
N CYS A 25 -7.94 -8.06 23.03
CA CYS A 25 -9.17 -8.50 23.72
C CYS A 25 -9.99 -9.53 22.95
N LEU A 26 -9.57 -9.89 21.73
CA LEU A 26 -10.22 -10.86 20.83
C LEU A 26 -11.66 -10.49 20.44
N ARG A 27 -12.11 -9.26 20.71
CA ARG A 27 -13.41 -8.74 20.28
C ARG A 27 -13.31 -8.08 18.90
N TYR A 28 -14.40 -8.12 18.16
CA TYR A 28 -14.49 -7.48 16.86
C TYR A 28 -14.34 -5.96 16.97
N MET A 29 -13.46 -5.42 16.15
CA MET A 29 -13.30 -4.00 15.92
C MET A 29 -14.22 -3.52 14.81
N LYS A 30 -14.72 -2.29 14.95
CA LYS A 30 -15.54 -1.61 13.96
C LYS A 30 -14.65 -0.88 12.95
N PHE A 31 -14.82 -1.18 11.67
CA PHE A 31 -14.25 -0.42 10.58
C PHE A 31 -15.12 0.77 10.23
N ILE A 32 -14.53 1.95 10.38
CA ILE A 32 -15.13 3.23 10.06
C ILE A 32 -14.49 3.69 8.74
N SER A 33 -15.30 3.72 7.68
CA SER A 33 -14.87 4.10 6.32
C SER A 33 -14.81 5.61 6.10
N THR A 34 -15.44 6.40 6.98
CA THR A 34 -15.38 7.87 6.91
C THR A 34 -13.94 8.35 7.12
N GLN A 35 -13.47 9.22 6.22
CA GLN A 35 -12.07 9.62 6.22
C GLN A 35 -11.73 10.47 7.47
N PRO A 36 -10.58 10.24 8.13
CA PRO A 36 -9.62 9.16 7.85
C PRO A 36 -10.15 7.79 8.27
N SER A 37 -10.05 6.80 7.37
CA SER A 37 -10.53 5.44 7.62
C SER A 37 -9.71 4.80 8.74
N ARG A 38 -10.39 4.09 9.65
CA ARG A 38 -9.79 3.55 10.88
C ARG A 38 -10.60 2.37 11.41
N LEU A 39 -9.96 1.55 12.23
CA LEU A 39 -10.62 0.57 13.09
C LEU A 39 -10.76 1.16 14.48
N PHE A 40 -11.85 0.82 15.16
CA PHE A 40 -12.08 1.16 16.55
C PHE A 40 -12.42 -0.11 17.33
N CYS A 41 -11.68 -0.36 18.42
CA CYS A 41 -12.00 -1.43 19.35
C CYS A 41 -12.83 -0.86 20.50
N SER A 42 -14.11 -1.20 20.60
CA SER A 42 -14.98 -0.70 21.67
C SER A 42 -14.59 -1.20 23.06
N THR A 43 -13.95 -2.36 23.18
CA THR A 43 -13.54 -2.94 24.47
C THR A 43 -12.25 -2.34 25.00
N CYS A 44 -11.29 -2.06 24.12
CA CYS A 44 -10.02 -1.43 24.50
C CYS A 44 -10.07 0.10 24.41
N GLU A 45 -11.12 0.66 23.81
CA GLU A 45 -11.28 2.09 23.51
C GLU A 45 -10.13 2.67 22.65
N GLU A 46 -9.51 1.83 21.81
CA GLU A 46 -8.36 2.19 20.99
C GLU A 46 -8.73 2.35 19.50
N VAL A 47 -8.03 3.27 18.83
CA VAL A 47 -8.18 3.57 17.41
C VAL A 47 -6.93 3.13 16.65
N TYR A 48 -7.14 2.40 15.56
CA TYR A 48 -6.09 1.98 14.64
C TYR A 48 -6.34 2.56 13.25
N TYR A 49 -5.47 3.45 12.79
CA TYR A 49 -5.57 3.95 11.42
C TYR A 49 -5.21 2.84 10.44
N VAL A 50 -5.88 2.86 9.28
CA VAL A 50 -5.58 1.93 8.19
C VAL A 50 -5.03 2.71 6.98
N PRO A 51 -4.40 2.05 6.00
CA PRO A 51 -4.06 2.70 4.74
C PRO A 51 -5.26 3.41 4.12
N GLN A 52 -5.06 4.62 3.63
CA GLN A 52 -6.12 5.49 3.12
C GLN A 52 -6.29 5.33 1.59
N LYS A 53 -7.46 5.71 1.07
CA LYS A 53 -7.74 5.76 -0.38
C LYS A 53 -7.66 4.41 -1.10
N GLY A 54 -8.15 3.36 -0.47
CA GLY A 54 -8.31 2.04 -1.08
C GLY A 54 -9.34 1.19 -0.35
N ALA A 55 -9.51 -0.04 -0.79
CA ALA A 55 -10.44 -0.98 -0.18
C ALA A 55 -9.76 -1.75 0.97
N ILE A 56 -10.47 -1.90 2.08
CA ILE A 56 -10.03 -2.66 3.25
C ILE A 56 -10.97 -3.85 3.44
N LYS A 57 -10.42 -5.06 3.53
CA LYS A 57 -11.16 -6.31 3.78
C LYS A 57 -10.42 -7.18 4.81
N LEU A 58 -11.13 -8.12 5.42
CA LEU A 58 -10.54 -9.15 6.27
C LEU A 58 -9.67 -10.10 5.43
N TYR A 59 -8.50 -10.49 5.94
CA TYR A 59 -7.58 -11.36 5.22
C TYR A 59 -7.52 -12.76 5.83
N LYS A 60 -8.35 -13.65 5.27
CA LYS A 60 -8.36 -15.11 5.55
C LYS A 60 -8.44 -15.50 7.04
N GLU A 61 -8.96 -14.61 7.90
CA GLU A 61 -8.98 -14.79 9.37
C GLU A 61 -7.60 -15.11 9.99
N LEU A 62 -6.53 -14.78 9.27
CA LEU A 62 -5.16 -15.01 9.72
C LEU A 62 -4.81 -13.99 10.79
N THR A 63 -4.02 -14.39 11.78
CA THR A 63 -3.54 -13.49 12.84
C THR A 63 -2.07 -13.18 12.67
N CYS A 64 -1.68 -12.00 13.13
CA CYS A 64 -0.28 -11.62 13.25
C CYS A 64 0.39 -12.41 14.39
N PRO A 65 1.54 -13.06 14.16
CA PRO A 65 2.20 -13.86 15.19
C PRO A 65 2.83 -13.04 16.32
N LEU A 66 2.94 -11.72 16.14
CA LEU A 66 3.49 -10.81 17.15
C LEU A 66 2.48 -10.39 18.22
N ASP A 67 1.23 -10.18 17.80
CA ASP A 67 0.24 -9.43 18.59
C ASP A 67 -1.18 -10.01 18.52
N ASN A 68 -1.37 -11.11 17.78
CA ASN A 68 -2.64 -11.81 17.58
C ASN A 68 -3.75 -10.99 16.90
N PHE A 69 -3.47 -9.81 16.34
CA PHE A 69 -4.47 -9.08 15.56
C PHE A 69 -4.81 -9.83 14.28
N GLU A 70 -6.10 -9.89 13.95
CA GLU A 70 -6.53 -10.39 12.64
C GLU A 70 -6.02 -9.45 11.54
N LEU A 71 -5.41 -10.06 10.52
CA LEU A 71 -4.83 -9.36 9.40
C LEU A 71 -5.91 -8.83 8.48
N LEU A 72 -5.64 -7.66 7.92
CA LEU A 72 -6.46 -7.03 6.90
C LEU A 72 -5.68 -6.99 5.59
N ILE A 73 -6.43 -6.88 4.49
CA ILE A 73 -5.88 -6.67 3.16
C ILE A 73 -6.30 -5.29 2.66
N PHE A 74 -5.32 -4.55 2.16
CA PHE A 74 -5.54 -3.28 1.48
C PHE A 74 -5.33 -3.45 -0.02
N SER A 75 -6.26 -2.93 -0.82
CA SER A 75 -6.15 -2.89 -2.28
C SER A 75 -6.29 -1.46 -2.78
N PHE A 76 -5.30 -0.99 -3.54
CA PHE A 76 -5.46 0.25 -4.32
C PHE A 76 -6.50 0.07 -5.43
N PRO A 77 -7.23 1.14 -5.78
CA PRO A 77 -8.19 1.10 -6.89
C PRO A 77 -7.48 0.91 -8.23
N GLY A 78 -8.10 0.13 -9.12
CA GLY A 78 -7.64 -0.11 -10.48
C GLY A 78 -7.03 -1.50 -10.70
N PRO A 79 -6.88 -1.93 -11.98
CA PRO A 79 -6.47 -3.30 -12.32
C PRO A 79 -5.02 -3.62 -11.94
N GLU A 80 -4.16 -2.61 -11.88
CA GLU A 80 -2.74 -2.74 -11.48
C GLU A 80 -2.50 -2.21 -10.06
N GLY A 81 -3.56 -2.05 -9.28
CA GLY A 81 -3.47 -1.64 -7.89
C GLY A 81 -2.61 -2.63 -7.10
N LYS A 82 -1.65 -2.11 -6.34
CA LYS A 82 -0.93 -2.92 -5.37
C LYS A 82 -1.90 -3.36 -4.28
N THR A 83 -1.84 -4.63 -3.93
CA THR A 83 -2.60 -5.22 -2.84
C THR A 83 -1.62 -5.81 -1.86
N PHE A 84 -1.87 -5.65 -0.57
CA PHE A 84 -0.99 -6.25 0.44
C PHE A 84 -1.72 -6.48 1.78
N PRO A 85 -1.33 -7.53 2.51
CA PRO A 85 -1.75 -7.72 3.89
C PRO A 85 -1.04 -6.74 4.84
N PHE A 86 -1.72 -6.37 5.93
CA PHE A 86 -1.16 -5.60 7.02
C PHE A 86 -1.81 -5.99 8.36
N CYS A 87 -1.04 -5.91 9.44
CA CYS A 87 -1.56 -5.99 10.81
C CYS A 87 -1.95 -4.58 11.29
N PRO A 88 -3.15 -4.37 11.86
CA PRO A 88 -3.56 -3.08 12.42
C PRO A 88 -2.59 -2.51 13.45
N TYR A 89 -2.08 -3.35 14.37
CA TYR A 89 -1.18 -2.90 15.42
C TYR A 89 0.19 -2.53 14.85
N CYS A 90 0.85 -3.43 14.12
CA CYS A 90 2.15 -3.16 13.47
C CYS A 90 2.11 -1.95 12.52
N TYR A 91 0.98 -1.70 11.85
CA TYR A 91 0.82 -0.52 10.99
C TYR A 91 0.80 0.79 11.81
N ASN A 92 0.24 0.80 13.01
CA ASN A 92 0.17 2.01 13.84
C ASN A 92 1.33 2.15 14.82
N SER A 93 1.91 1.02 15.22
CA SER A 93 2.92 0.91 16.26
C SER A 93 3.90 -0.20 15.87
N PRO A 94 4.75 0.04 14.85
CA PRO A 94 5.73 -0.94 14.41
C PRO A 94 6.71 -1.24 15.56
N PRO A 95 6.87 -2.50 15.99
CA PRO A 95 7.65 -2.84 17.17
C PRO A 95 9.18 -2.89 16.92
N PHE A 96 9.65 -2.42 15.75
CA PHE A 96 11.07 -2.46 15.40
C PHE A 96 11.64 -1.06 15.20
N GLU A 97 12.83 -0.84 15.76
CA GLU A 97 13.55 0.41 15.65
C GLU A 97 13.96 0.70 14.19
N GLY A 98 14.02 1.98 13.80
CA GLY A 98 14.50 2.39 12.47
C GLY A 98 13.50 2.23 11.30
N ILE A 99 12.36 1.58 11.46
CA ILE A 99 11.33 1.42 10.40
C ILE A 99 10.88 2.77 9.82
N GLY A 100 10.69 3.76 10.69
CA GLY A 100 10.34 5.12 10.28
C GLY A 100 11.40 5.77 9.38
N SER A 101 12.67 5.38 9.51
CA SER A 101 13.76 5.89 8.66
C SER A 101 13.95 5.10 7.36
N LEU A 102 13.62 3.80 7.34
CA LEU A 102 13.87 2.90 6.22
C LEU A 102 12.81 3.01 5.12
N PHE A 103 11.55 3.29 5.49
CA PHE A 103 10.43 3.17 4.56
C PHE A 103 9.77 4.51 4.24
N GLY A 104 10.56 5.45 3.74
CA GLY A 104 10.03 6.66 3.08
C GLY A 104 8.95 7.39 3.88
N ALA A 105 8.96 7.27 5.22
CA ALA A 105 8.17 8.14 6.06
C ALA A 105 8.75 9.51 5.79
N SER A 106 8.00 10.29 5.02
CA SER A 106 8.32 11.66 4.68
C SER A 106 8.94 12.30 5.91
N LYS A 107 10.23 12.67 5.85
CA LYS A 107 10.81 13.65 6.75
C LYS A 107 10.05 14.97 6.52
N ALA A 108 8.83 15.06 7.02
CA ALA A 108 8.23 16.32 7.38
C ALA A 108 8.78 16.61 8.78
N GLY A 109 9.92 17.32 8.81
CA GLY A 109 10.46 17.85 10.05
C GLY A 109 9.39 18.68 10.76
N GLY A 110 9.19 18.36 12.04
CA GLY A 110 8.18 18.97 12.89
C GLY A 110 7.59 17.90 13.79
N SER A 111 7.65 18.11 15.09
CA SER A 111 6.94 17.32 16.10
C SER A 111 5.46 17.24 15.76
N VAL A 112 5.05 16.16 15.10
CA VAL A 112 3.67 15.91 14.70
C VAL A 112 3.33 14.49 15.12
N GLN A 113 2.24 14.40 15.88
CA GLN A 113 1.62 13.19 16.37
C GLN A 113 1.64 12.05 15.33
N LEU A 114 1.83 10.82 15.82
CA LEU A 114 1.58 9.55 15.10
C LEU A 114 0.18 9.59 14.47
N GLY A 115 0.09 10.11 13.26
CA GLY A 115 -1.18 10.46 12.66
C GLY A 115 -0.97 10.77 11.18
N LYS A 116 -1.36 9.80 10.35
CA LYS A 116 -1.46 9.86 8.89
C LYS A 116 -0.17 9.53 8.13
N GLY A 117 0.05 8.24 7.92
CA GLY A 117 0.45 7.76 6.58
C GLY A 117 1.86 7.19 6.37
N ALA A 118 2.48 6.58 7.37
CA ALA A 118 3.72 5.81 7.18
C ALA A 118 3.75 4.54 8.05
N GLY A 119 2.60 3.85 8.17
CA GLY A 119 2.54 2.60 8.93
C GLY A 119 3.27 1.45 8.23
N MET A 120 3.72 0.45 8.99
CA MET A 120 4.43 -0.73 8.46
C MET A 120 3.44 -1.79 7.94
N PRO A 121 3.35 -2.03 6.62
CA PRO A 121 2.63 -3.18 6.08
C PRO A 121 3.43 -4.48 6.26
N CYS A 122 2.78 -5.63 6.13
CA CYS A 122 3.45 -6.91 6.41
C CYS A 122 4.66 -7.19 5.52
N PHE A 123 4.65 -6.76 4.26
CA PHE A 123 5.79 -6.93 3.34
C PHE A 123 7.04 -6.12 3.75
N LEU A 124 6.96 -5.29 4.80
CA LEU A 124 8.08 -4.59 5.43
C LEU A 124 8.41 -5.14 6.82
N CYS A 125 7.64 -6.11 7.31
CA CYS A 125 7.85 -6.72 8.61
C CYS A 125 9.13 -7.57 8.59
N PRO A 126 10.06 -7.39 9.52
CA PRO A 126 11.25 -8.21 9.66
C PRO A 126 11.03 -9.44 10.58
N HIS A 127 9.80 -9.74 11.00
CA HIS A 127 9.58 -10.86 11.92
C HIS A 127 9.69 -12.22 11.21
N PRO A 128 10.58 -13.13 11.63
CA PRO A 128 10.85 -14.38 10.92
C PRO A 128 9.65 -15.33 10.89
N THR A 129 8.81 -15.34 11.93
CA THR A 129 7.63 -16.22 11.96
C THR A 129 6.41 -15.63 11.23
N CYS A 130 6.48 -14.39 10.76
CA CYS A 130 5.39 -13.81 9.99
C CYS A 130 5.49 -14.31 8.54
N GLN A 131 4.54 -15.13 8.12
CA GLN A 131 4.45 -15.67 6.75
C GLN A 131 4.34 -14.58 5.66
N HIS A 132 3.96 -13.35 6.01
CA HIS A 132 3.87 -12.21 5.09
C HIS A 132 5.03 -11.22 5.22
N SER A 133 6.03 -11.56 6.05
CA SER A 133 7.21 -10.74 6.29
C SER A 133 8.05 -10.55 5.03
N LEU A 134 8.89 -9.52 5.06
CA LEU A 134 9.93 -9.32 4.07
C LEU A 134 10.89 -10.53 4.00
N ILE A 135 11.16 -11.17 5.14
CA ILE A 135 12.07 -12.31 5.22
C ILE A 135 11.45 -13.53 4.53
N ALA A 136 10.18 -13.82 4.80
CA ALA A 136 9.51 -15.00 4.25
C ALA A 136 9.15 -14.83 2.76
N GLN A 137 8.76 -13.63 2.32
CA GLN A 137 8.26 -13.38 0.97
C GLN A 137 9.27 -12.69 0.04
N GLY A 138 10.43 -12.29 0.55
CA GLY A 138 11.49 -11.66 -0.24
C GLY A 138 12.16 -12.64 -1.19
N VAL A 139 12.29 -12.23 -2.46
CA VAL A 139 12.81 -13.10 -3.53
C VAL A 139 14.20 -12.66 -3.98
N CYS A 140 14.33 -11.45 -4.50
CA CYS A 140 15.61 -10.94 -5.01
C CYS A 140 15.71 -9.42 -4.88
N ALA A 141 16.89 -8.87 -5.15
CA ALA A 141 17.10 -7.43 -5.19
C ALA A 141 16.29 -6.78 -6.32
N CYS A 142 15.75 -5.60 -6.06
CA CYS A 142 15.08 -4.82 -7.09
C CYS A 142 16.11 -4.22 -8.06
N PRO A 143 15.93 -4.35 -9.39
CA PRO A 143 16.88 -3.78 -10.35
C PRO A 143 16.86 -2.23 -10.37
N GLU A 144 15.74 -1.63 -9.98
CA GLU A 144 15.51 -0.17 -10.05
C GLU A 144 15.89 0.62 -8.78
N CYS A 145 16.13 -0.06 -7.65
CA CYS A 145 16.42 0.60 -6.38
C CYS A 145 16.99 -0.36 -5.34
N ASN A 146 17.42 0.15 -4.18
CA ASN A 146 17.95 -0.63 -3.06
C ASN A 146 16.87 -1.44 -2.29
N GLY A 147 15.72 -1.71 -2.92
CA GLY A 147 14.64 -2.50 -2.34
C GLY A 147 14.73 -3.98 -2.69
N THR A 148 13.78 -4.74 -2.17
CA THR A 148 13.62 -6.18 -2.43
C THR A 148 12.32 -6.41 -3.18
N LEU A 149 12.35 -7.30 -4.18
CA LEU A 149 11.15 -7.82 -4.82
C LEU A 149 10.51 -8.87 -3.91
N VAL A 150 9.25 -8.63 -3.56
CA VAL A 150 8.48 -9.45 -2.61
C VAL A 150 7.31 -10.09 -3.34
N LEU A 151 7.09 -11.38 -3.11
CA LEU A 151 5.96 -12.12 -3.66
C LEU A 151 4.64 -11.58 -3.10
N ASP A 152 3.69 -11.29 -3.99
CA ASP A 152 2.33 -10.90 -3.63
C ASP A 152 1.46 -12.16 -3.42
N PRO A 153 1.14 -12.56 -2.17
CA PRO A 153 0.44 -13.81 -1.87
C PRO A 153 -1.04 -13.80 -2.29
N VAL A 154 -1.54 -12.67 -2.80
CA VAL A 154 -2.93 -12.48 -3.24
C VAL A 154 -3.04 -12.08 -4.70
N SER A 155 -1.94 -12.19 -5.44
CA SER A 155 -1.90 -11.87 -6.87
C SER A 155 -2.45 -12.96 -7.77
N ALA A 156 -2.74 -14.16 -7.24
CA ALA A 156 -3.38 -15.24 -7.99
C ALA A 156 -4.64 -14.75 -8.73
N PRO A 157 -4.86 -15.16 -9.99
CA PRO A 157 -4.01 -16.06 -10.80
C PRO A 157 -2.86 -15.35 -11.54
N LYS A 158 -2.78 -14.01 -11.47
CA LYS A 158 -1.75 -13.19 -12.13
C LYS A 158 -0.60 -12.91 -11.17
N TRP A 159 0.14 -13.96 -10.88
CA TRP A 159 1.22 -13.92 -9.90
C TRP A 159 2.23 -12.82 -10.21
N ARG A 160 2.65 -12.09 -9.17
CA ARG A 160 3.59 -10.98 -9.33
C ARG A 160 4.48 -10.80 -8.11
N LEU A 161 5.66 -10.27 -8.36
CA LEU A 161 6.51 -9.63 -7.37
C LEU A 161 6.32 -8.12 -7.44
N PHE A 162 6.39 -7.45 -6.30
CA PHE A 162 6.48 -6.00 -6.25
C PHE A 162 7.69 -5.57 -5.45
N CYS A 163 8.25 -4.41 -5.78
CA CYS A 163 9.25 -3.80 -4.93
C CYS A 163 8.61 -3.24 -3.64
N ASN A 164 9.32 -3.42 -2.53
CA ASN A 164 8.94 -2.87 -1.24
C ASN A 164 9.25 -1.35 -1.11
N MET A 165 10.06 -0.77 -2.00
CA MET A 165 10.47 0.66 -1.96
C MET A 165 10.04 1.49 -3.19
N CYS A 166 9.94 0.89 -4.37
CA CYS A 166 9.58 1.59 -5.61
C CYS A 166 8.35 0.96 -6.29
N ASN A 167 8.05 1.39 -7.52
CA ASN A 167 6.91 0.92 -8.29
C ASN A 167 7.25 -0.23 -9.25
N CYS A 168 8.44 -0.82 -9.15
CA CYS A 168 8.82 -1.98 -9.93
C CYS A 168 7.89 -3.16 -9.61
N LEU A 169 7.40 -3.82 -10.65
CA LEU A 169 6.50 -4.96 -10.61
C LEU A 169 6.98 -6.00 -11.62
N VAL A 170 7.04 -7.26 -11.22
CA VAL A 170 7.47 -8.36 -12.10
C VAL A 170 6.35 -9.38 -12.13
N PHE A 171 5.77 -9.64 -13.30
CA PHE A 171 4.84 -10.73 -13.51
C PHE A 171 5.60 -12.04 -13.55
N LEU A 172 5.05 -13.03 -12.86
CA LEU A 172 5.55 -14.40 -12.80
C LEU A 172 4.80 -15.26 -13.84
N PRO A 173 5.27 -16.49 -14.11
CA PRO A 173 4.71 -17.35 -15.14
C PRO A 173 3.18 -17.47 -15.08
N GLU A 174 2.52 -17.29 -16.23
CA GLU A 174 1.08 -17.49 -16.34
C GLU A 174 0.71 -18.98 -16.21
N GLY A 175 -0.55 -19.26 -15.85
CA GLY A 175 -1.04 -20.63 -15.74
C GLY A 175 -0.58 -21.37 -14.46
N ALA A 176 0.11 -20.70 -13.55
CA ALA A 176 0.43 -21.24 -12.22
C ALA A 176 -0.79 -21.23 -11.28
N HIS A 177 -1.11 -22.38 -10.72
CA HIS A 177 -2.13 -22.51 -9.67
C HIS A 177 -1.61 -21.95 -8.33
N ARG A 178 -0.33 -22.16 -8.04
CA ARG A 178 0.32 -21.67 -6.81
C ARG A 178 1.77 -21.29 -7.10
N ILE A 179 2.23 -20.20 -6.49
CA ILE A 179 3.66 -19.86 -6.40
C ILE A 179 3.98 -19.55 -4.94
N THR A 180 5.09 -20.10 -4.44
CA THR A 180 5.58 -19.92 -3.07
C THR A 180 7.09 -19.72 -3.05
N THR A 181 7.57 -18.97 -2.06
CA THR A 181 9.00 -18.88 -1.73
C THR A 181 9.44 -20.14 -0.97
N THR A 182 10.71 -20.52 -1.12
CA THR A 182 11.33 -21.60 -0.34
C THR A 182 12.40 -21.05 0.61
N GLU A 183 13.00 -21.93 1.43
CA GLU A 183 14.14 -21.58 2.28
C GLU A 183 15.49 -21.65 1.52
N GLU A 184 15.47 -22.17 0.30
CA GLU A 184 16.67 -22.39 -0.52
C GLU A 184 17.11 -21.10 -1.24
N ARG A 185 18.42 -20.97 -1.41
CA ARG A 185 19.06 -19.83 -2.08
C ARG A 185 19.80 -20.28 -3.33
N CYS A 186 19.73 -19.45 -4.36
CA CYS A 186 20.49 -19.66 -5.60
C CYS A 186 21.99 -19.50 -5.34
N VAL A 187 22.79 -20.46 -5.79
CA VAL A 187 24.25 -20.48 -5.61
C VAL A 187 24.95 -19.33 -6.36
N GLU A 188 24.34 -18.83 -7.44
CA GLU A 188 24.96 -17.81 -8.30
C GLU A 188 24.67 -16.37 -7.86
N CYS A 189 23.43 -16.07 -7.44
CA CYS A 189 22.98 -14.71 -7.17
C CYS A 189 22.33 -14.52 -5.78
N ASP A 190 22.32 -15.55 -4.93
CA ASP A 190 21.78 -15.54 -3.56
C ASP A 190 20.28 -15.15 -3.45
N SER A 191 19.57 -15.17 -4.58
CA SER A 191 18.12 -14.97 -4.62
C SER A 191 17.39 -16.20 -4.09
N THR A 192 16.26 -15.99 -3.44
CA THR A 192 15.38 -17.06 -2.96
C THR A 192 14.85 -17.86 -4.13
N ILE A 193 14.91 -19.19 -4.01
CA ILE A 193 14.28 -20.10 -4.97
C ILE A 193 12.76 -20.05 -4.78
N ILE A 194 12.04 -20.05 -5.89
CA ILE A 194 10.58 -20.14 -5.87
C ILE A 194 10.12 -21.51 -6.36
N GLU A 195 9.06 -22.02 -5.75
CA GLU A 195 8.33 -23.20 -6.22
C GLU A 195 7.08 -22.73 -6.98
N VAL A 196 6.91 -23.24 -8.20
CA VAL A 196 5.79 -22.96 -9.08
C VAL A 196 5.03 -24.26 -9.35
N ASP A 197 3.75 -24.26 -8.99
CA ASP A 197 2.81 -25.35 -9.31
C ASP A 197 1.94 -24.93 -10.50
N PHE A 198 2.31 -25.40 -11.68
CA PHE A 198 1.61 -25.15 -12.93
C PHE A 198 0.30 -25.92 -13.03
N ASN A 199 -0.67 -25.35 -13.74
CA ASN A 199 -1.88 -26.09 -14.06
C ASN A 199 -1.56 -27.27 -14.98
N LYS A 200 -2.07 -28.45 -14.63
CA LYS A 200 -1.93 -29.71 -15.41
C LYS A 200 -2.23 -29.56 -16.91
N LYS A 201 -3.12 -28.64 -17.28
CA LYS A 201 -3.53 -28.44 -18.68
C LYS A 201 -2.62 -27.49 -19.46
N THR A 202 -1.85 -26.64 -18.78
CA THR A 202 -1.09 -25.55 -19.39
C THR A 202 0.36 -25.53 -18.90
N THR A 203 0.87 -26.65 -18.39
CA THR A 203 2.24 -26.74 -17.90
C THR A 203 3.23 -26.51 -19.05
N PRO A 204 4.23 -25.63 -18.88
CA PRO A 204 5.29 -25.42 -19.88
C PRO A 204 6.38 -26.51 -19.81
N LEU A 205 6.31 -27.43 -18.84
CA LEU A 205 7.32 -28.45 -18.60
C LEU A 205 7.18 -29.62 -19.60
N LYS A 206 8.29 -29.98 -20.24
CA LYS A 206 8.34 -30.96 -21.36
C LYS A 206 7.99 -32.40 -20.94
N ASP A 207 8.26 -32.70 -19.68
CA ASP A 207 8.06 -33.98 -19.00
C ASP A 207 6.63 -34.15 -18.45
N GLY A 208 5.78 -33.13 -18.57
CA GLY A 208 4.39 -33.17 -18.13
C GLY A 208 4.21 -33.08 -16.60
N THR A 209 5.29 -32.83 -15.86
CA THR A 209 5.23 -32.47 -14.44
C THR A 209 4.56 -31.10 -14.27
N THR A 210 4.10 -30.81 -13.05
CA THR A 210 3.50 -29.51 -12.72
C THR A 210 4.31 -28.69 -11.74
N LEU A 211 5.18 -29.34 -10.95
CA LEU A 211 6.00 -28.68 -9.96
C LEU A 211 7.36 -28.35 -10.55
N TYR A 212 7.77 -27.10 -10.40
CA TYR A 212 9.08 -26.61 -10.81
C TYR A 212 9.65 -25.68 -9.76
N SER A 213 10.92 -25.87 -9.41
CA SER A 213 11.62 -25.03 -8.46
C SER A 213 12.85 -24.43 -9.12
N GLY A 214 13.01 -23.11 -9.04
CA GLY A 214 14.13 -22.43 -9.69
C GLY A 214 14.29 -20.98 -9.26
N CYS A 215 15.42 -20.40 -9.65
CA CYS A 215 15.72 -18.99 -9.43
C CYS A 215 15.15 -18.14 -10.56
N ILE A 216 14.36 -17.12 -10.26
CA ILE A 216 13.78 -16.26 -11.31
C ILE A 216 14.80 -15.47 -12.16
N LEU A 217 16.06 -15.40 -11.72
CA LEU A 217 17.13 -14.67 -12.41
C LEU A 217 18.05 -15.58 -13.20
N CYS A 218 18.46 -16.72 -12.61
CA CYS A 218 19.45 -17.61 -13.19
C CYS A 218 18.83 -18.81 -13.94
N ASP A 219 17.60 -19.19 -13.61
CA ASP A 219 16.94 -20.32 -14.26
C ASP A 219 16.41 -19.91 -15.64
N GLU A 220 16.87 -20.59 -16.69
CA GLU A 220 16.53 -20.23 -18.08
C GLU A 220 15.02 -20.25 -18.35
N LEU A 221 14.30 -21.23 -17.78
CA LEU A 221 12.87 -21.38 -18.01
C LEU A 221 12.09 -20.28 -17.29
N LEU A 222 12.31 -20.09 -15.98
CA LEU A 222 11.61 -19.05 -15.22
C LEU A 222 11.97 -17.66 -15.70
N HIS A 223 13.23 -17.41 -16.04
CA HIS A 223 13.67 -16.11 -16.54
C HIS A 223 13.01 -15.74 -17.87
N SER A 224 12.76 -16.72 -18.75
CA SER A 224 12.06 -16.49 -20.02
C SER A 224 10.57 -16.17 -19.86
N LEU A 225 9.97 -16.50 -18.70
CA LEU A 225 8.54 -16.39 -18.43
C LEU A 225 8.18 -15.20 -17.54
N VAL A 226 9.16 -14.41 -17.09
CA VAL A 226 8.92 -13.22 -16.28
C VAL A 226 8.82 -11.96 -17.14
N GLU A 227 7.91 -11.06 -16.78
CA GLU A 227 7.73 -9.77 -17.47
C GLU A 227 7.79 -8.61 -16.46
N MET A 228 8.73 -7.68 -16.64
CA MET A 228 8.84 -6.50 -15.79
C MET A 228 7.92 -5.37 -16.28
N LYS A 229 7.15 -4.79 -15.36
CA LYS A 229 6.31 -3.60 -15.55
C LYS A 229 6.48 -2.61 -14.40
N TYR A 230 5.85 -1.45 -14.57
CA TYR A 230 5.78 -0.42 -13.54
C TYR A 230 4.35 -0.29 -13.04
N GLY A 231 4.14 -0.48 -11.74
CA GLY A 231 2.87 -0.21 -11.10
C GLY A 231 2.53 1.28 -11.08
N LYS A 232 1.24 1.61 -11.03
CA LYS A 232 0.81 2.99 -10.80
C LYS A 232 1.28 3.44 -9.42
N SER A 233 1.96 4.58 -9.40
CA SER A 233 2.81 5.00 -8.30
C SER A 233 2.15 4.95 -6.92
N PHE A 234 2.86 4.46 -5.90
CA PHE A 234 2.78 5.11 -4.59
C PHE A 234 3.05 6.59 -4.85
N SER A 235 2.16 7.47 -4.45
CA SER A 235 2.35 8.92 -4.64
C SER A 235 3.70 9.37 -4.05
N LYS A 236 4.78 9.31 -4.83
CA LYS A 236 6.03 10.04 -4.61
C LYS A 236 5.69 11.49 -4.90
N ARG A 237 5.15 12.19 -3.91
CA ARG A 237 5.31 13.64 -3.85
C ARG A 237 6.71 13.92 -3.33
N ILE A 238 7.71 13.75 -4.20
CA ILE A 238 9.05 14.29 -3.96
C ILE A 238 9.33 15.28 -5.08
N GLY A 239 9.29 16.57 -4.71
CA GLY A 239 10.05 17.63 -5.35
C GLY A 239 9.39 18.40 -6.50
N GLY A 240 9.24 19.72 -6.31
CA GLY A 240 9.44 20.68 -7.40
C GLY A 240 8.23 21.48 -7.88
N ARG A 241 8.06 22.65 -7.26
CA ARG A 241 7.47 23.88 -7.82
C ARG A 241 7.39 23.95 -9.36
N GLY A 242 6.21 24.36 -9.85
CA GLY A 242 6.12 25.21 -11.04
C GLY A 242 5.57 24.56 -12.31
N ARG A 243 4.30 24.12 -12.33
CA ARG A 243 3.54 24.14 -13.58
C ARG A 243 2.74 25.43 -13.68
N MET A 244 3.45 26.41 -14.22
CA MET A 244 2.92 27.59 -14.89
C MET A 244 1.62 27.22 -15.60
N ARG A 245 0.51 27.78 -15.12
CA ARG A 245 -0.79 27.77 -15.79
C ARG A 245 -0.67 28.70 -16.99
N GLY A 246 -0.01 28.23 -18.04
CA GLY A 246 -0.05 28.83 -19.37
C GLY A 246 -1.43 28.63 -19.96
N LYS A 247 -2.41 29.42 -19.51
CA LYS A 247 -3.71 29.53 -20.16
C LYS A 247 -3.62 30.67 -21.17
N GLY A 248 -2.91 30.43 -22.27
CA GLY A 248 -2.97 31.27 -23.45
C GLY A 248 -4.21 30.89 -24.26
N ARG A 249 -5.19 31.79 -24.32
CA ARG A 249 -6.11 31.94 -25.46
C ARG A 249 -6.73 33.34 -25.47
N GLY A 250 -6.29 34.15 -26.44
CA GLY A 250 -6.94 35.35 -27.00
C GLY A 250 -6.98 36.57 -26.07
N GLY A 251 -6.36 37.72 -26.32
CA GLY A 251 -5.99 38.35 -27.59
C GLY A 251 -6.96 39.50 -27.91
N ARG A 252 -6.61 40.74 -27.50
CA ARG A 252 -6.77 42.03 -28.24
C ARG A 252 -6.71 43.28 -27.31
N GLY A 253 -5.89 44.26 -27.71
CA GLY A 253 -5.93 45.69 -27.33
C GLY A 253 -5.31 46.05 -25.97
N ARG A 254 -4.06 46.53 -25.84
CA ARG A 254 -3.50 47.85 -26.24
C ARG A 254 -4.38 49.06 -25.88
N GLY A 255 -4.07 49.67 -24.74
CA GLY A 255 -3.82 51.12 -24.59
C GLY A 255 -5.03 52.07 -24.56
N GLY A 256 -5.05 52.93 -23.53
CA GLY A 256 -5.55 54.31 -23.68
C GLY A 256 -6.71 54.72 -22.76
N ARG A 257 -6.39 55.67 -21.88
CA ARG A 257 -7.24 56.76 -21.34
C ARG A 257 -8.58 56.41 -20.66
N LYS A 258 -8.62 56.66 -19.35
CA LYS A 258 -9.87 56.99 -18.63
C LYS A 258 -10.45 58.30 -19.20
N PRO A 259 -11.77 58.40 -19.44
CA PRO A 259 -12.44 59.68 -19.48
C PRO A 259 -12.72 60.12 -18.03
N GLU A 260 -12.23 61.30 -17.66
CA GLU A 260 -12.78 62.07 -16.55
C GLU A 260 -14.24 62.42 -16.87
N ASP A 261 -15.12 62.29 -15.87
CA ASP A 261 -16.43 62.91 -15.87
C ASP A 261 -16.38 64.11 -14.90
N PRO A 262 -16.64 65.34 -15.36
CA PRO A 262 -16.51 66.54 -14.55
C PRO A 262 -17.82 66.83 -13.82
N LYS A 263 -17.79 66.87 -12.49
CA LYS A 263 -18.44 67.92 -11.67
C LYS A 263 -18.51 67.53 -10.18
N MET A 264 -17.92 68.41 -9.37
CA MET A 264 -18.51 69.05 -8.20
C MET A 264 -19.30 68.16 -7.22
N SER A 265 -18.79 67.95 -6.00
CA SER A 265 -19.00 68.87 -4.88
C SER A 265 -18.68 68.23 -3.51
N PHE A 266 -17.88 69.00 -2.76
CA PHE A 266 -17.82 69.22 -1.32
C PHE A 266 -18.69 68.43 -0.32
N ARG A 267 -18.05 68.22 0.86
CA ARG A 267 -18.53 67.83 2.21
C ARG A 267 -18.46 66.30 2.44
N GLY A 268 -17.62 65.76 3.32
CA GLY A 268 -17.05 66.30 4.56
C GLY A 268 -17.62 65.47 5.71
N PHE A 269 -16.82 64.56 6.24
CA PHE A 269 -16.71 64.03 7.61
C PHE A 269 -15.94 62.71 7.57
#